data_AF-A0A321M2X4-F1
#
_entry.id   AF-A0A321M2X4-F1
#
_cell.length_a   1.000
_cell.length_b   1.000
_cell.length_c   1.000
_cell.angle_alpha   90.00
_cell.angle_beta   90.00
_cell.angle_gamma   90.00
#
_symmetry.space_group_name_H-M   'P 1'
#
loop_
_entity.id
_entity.type
_entity.pdbx_description
1 polymer ?
#
loop_
_entity_poly.entity_id
_entity_poly.type
_entity_poly.pdbx_seq_one_letter_code
_entity_poly.pdbx_strand_id
1 'polypeptide(L)'
;MAPQHLIFLFVIMVMAVSIFTGLTVLVRSAFKTAQLRHEPAKISTVDGFIRWNEADAVTLFGQKTLSHINRIVSGKIFSRRAMDEVLPLIDPVDGTAFEEGEPIIRCACGTNYHQHSWQWLSEKMNAKCVNCKRPTASQEALA
;
A
#
# COMPACT_ATOMS: atom_id res chain seq x y z
N MET A 1 1.83 4.56 59.51
CA MET A 1 1.57 5.03 58.13
C MET A 1 0.15 4.65 57.76
N ALA A 2 -0.70 5.61 57.37
CA ALA A 2 -2.06 5.30 56.95
C ALA A 2 -2.05 4.60 55.57
N PRO A 3 -2.86 3.55 55.36
CA PRO A 3 -2.91 2.80 54.09
C PRO A 3 -3.23 3.68 52.87
N GLN A 4 -3.81 4.86 53.11
CA GLN A 4 -4.13 5.88 52.12
C GLN A 4 -2.88 6.40 51.37
N HIS A 5 -1.73 6.51 52.05
CA HIS A 5 -0.50 6.99 51.42
C HIS A 5 0.09 5.96 50.45
N LEU A 6 -0.07 4.67 50.72
CA LEU A 6 0.43 3.61 49.84
C LEU A 6 -0.35 3.57 48.52
N ILE A 7 -1.67 3.76 48.58
CA ILE A 7 -2.52 3.83 47.38
C ILE A 7 -2.12 5.05 46.53
N PHE A 8 -1.88 6.20 47.16
CA PHE A 8 -1.48 7.42 46.45
C PHE A 8 -0.13 7.26 45.74
N LEU A 9 0.86 6.66 46.40
CA LEU A 9 2.16 6.37 45.78
C LEU A 9 2.06 5.38 44.63
N PHE A 10 1.19 4.36 44.76
CA PHE A 10 0.96 3.39 43.69
C PHE A 10 0.37 4.05 42.44
N VAL A 11 -0.62 4.92 42.59
CA VAL A 11 -1.21 5.67 41.46
C VAL A 11 -0.18 6.56 40.78
N ILE A 12 0.65 7.28 41.55
CA ILE A 12 1.73 8.10 40.98
C ILE A 12 2.71 7.24 40.17
N MET A 13 3.09 6.07 40.69
CA MET A 13 3.98 5.14 39.99
C MET A 13 3.40 4.66 38.66
N VAL A 14 2.12 4.26 38.65
CA VAL A 14 1.43 3.79 37.42
C VAL A 14 1.36 4.91 36.37
N MET A 15 1.05 6.14 36.79
CA MET A 15 1.01 7.30 35.91
C MET A 15 2.39 7.62 35.33
N ALA A 16 3.44 7.59 36.15
CA ALA A 16 4.81 7.84 35.71
C ALA A 16 5.28 6.79 34.68
N VAL A 17 4.99 5.51 34.89
CA VAL A 17 5.32 4.44 33.94
C VAL A 17 4.59 4.60 32.61
N SER A 18 3.31 5.00 32.66
CA SER A 18 2.50 5.24 31.46
C SER A 18 3.02 6.41 30.62
N ILE A 19 3.44 7.49 31.28
CA ILE A 19 4.04 8.66 30.61
C ILE A 19 5.39 8.29 30.00
N PHE A 20 6.23 7.57 30.74
CA PHE A 20 7.56 7.16 30.27
C PHE A 20 7.47 6.23 29.06
N THR A 21 6.59 5.23 29.11
CA THR A 21 6.36 4.33 27.97
C THR A 21 5.85 5.09 26.74
N GLY A 22 4.91 6.02 26.89
CA GLY A 22 4.45 6.90 25.81
C GLY A 22 5.58 7.72 25.18
N LEU A 23 6.43 8.36 26.00
CA LEU A 23 7.59 9.13 25.54
C LEU A 23 8.58 8.29 24.75
N THR A 24 8.90 7.07 25.21
CA THR A 24 9.85 6.18 24.51
C THR A 24 9.36 5.76 23.12
N VAL A 25 8.05 5.58 22.95
CA VAL A 25 7.44 5.26 21.65
C VAL A 25 7.54 6.45 20.69
N LEU A 26 7.27 7.67 21.18
CA LEU A 26 7.38 8.90 20.39
C LEU A 26 8.82 9.15 19.93
N VAL A 27 9.81 8.98 20.82
CA VAL A 27 11.23 9.15 20.48
C VAL A 27 11.67 8.11 19.44
N ARG A 28 11.26 6.85 19.57
CA ARG A 28 11.56 5.81 18.56
C ARG A 28 10.91 6.12 17.21
N SER A 29 9.68 6.65 17.20
CA SER A 29 9.01 7.04 15.96
C SER A 29 9.73 8.19 15.27
N ALA A 30 10.14 9.22 16.03
CA ALA A 30 10.90 10.36 15.51
C ALA A 30 12.29 9.96 14.98
N PHE A 31 12.95 9.00 15.64
CA PHE A 31 14.24 8.51 15.18
C PHE A 31 14.14 7.73 13.86
N LYS A 32 13.07 6.92 13.68
CA LYS A 32 12.83 6.21 12.42
C LYS A 32 12.57 7.14 11.24
N THR A 33 11.84 8.25 11.45
CA THR A 33 11.62 9.24 10.38
C THR A 33 12.89 10.02 10.05
N ALA A 34 13.75 10.28 11.03
CA ALA A 34 15.03 10.96 10.81
C ALA A 34 16.04 10.11 10.02
N GLN A 35 16.10 8.79 10.26
CA GLN A 35 17.04 7.92 9.52
C GLN A 35 16.69 7.75 8.04
N LEU A 36 15.41 7.86 7.65
CA LEU A 36 15.00 7.80 6.23
C LEU A 36 15.43 9.03 5.43
N ARG A 37 15.90 10.10 6.07
CA ARG A 37 16.31 11.34 5.41
C ARG A 37 17.80 11.38 5.03
N HIS A 38 18.59 10.38 5.42
CA HIS A 38 20.04 10.37 5.29
C HIS A 38 20.60 9.27 4.38
N GLU A 39 19.83 8.72 3.44
CA GLU A 39 20.46 8.04 2.30
C GLU A 39 20.94 9.09 1.29
N PRO A 40 22.26 9.30 1.13
CA PRO A 40 22.76 10.10 0.02
C PRO A 40 22.41 9.37 -1.28
N ALA A 41 21.67 10.04 -2.15
CA ALA A 41 21.36 9.54 -3.48
C ALA A 41 22.67 9.12 -4.19
N LYS A 42 22.85 7.81 -4.40
CA LYS A 42 23.88 7.30 -5.30
C LYS A 42 23.48 7.66 -6.72
N ILE A 43 23.98 8.80 -7.18
CA ILE A 43 23.97 9.19 -8.59
C ILE A 43 24.97 8.29 -9.31
N SER A 44 24.49 7.23 -9.97
CA SER A 44 25.27 6.52 -10.97
C SER A 44 25.13 7.27 -12.29
N THR A 45 26.10 8.11 -12.61
CA THR A 45 26.28 8.69 -13.94
C THR A 45 26.79 7.60 -14.89
N VAL A 46 25.88 7.04 -15.66
CA VAL A 46 26.18 6.41 -16.96
C VAL A 46 25.30 7.14 -17.97
N ASP A 47 25.96 7.84 -18.89
CA ASP A 47 25.44 8.48 -20.10
C ASP A 47 24.37 9.58 -19.92
N GLY A 48 24.85 10.78 -19.57
CA GLY A 48 24.68 11.96 -20.43
C GLY A 48 23.29 12.49 -20.80
N PHE A 49 22.20 12.07 -20.15
CA PHE A 49 20.88 12.70 -20.36
C PHE A 49 20.04 12.74 -19.07
N ILE A 50 20.22 13.79 -18.27
CA ILE A 50 19.36 14.05 -17.12
C ILE A 50 18.08 14.72 -17.62
N ARG A 51 17.06 13.93 -17.91
CA ARG A 51 15.68 14.39 -18.06
C ARG A 51 15.01 14.28 -16.69
N TRP A 52 14.89 15.40 -15.97
CA TRP A 52 14.12 15.46 -14.73
C TRP A 52 12.64 15.30 -15.07
N ASN A 53 12.06 14.14 -14.76
CA ASN A 53 10.62 13.94 -14.81
C ASN A 53 10.12 13.98 -13.36
N GLU A 54 9.53 15.10 -12.95
CA GLU A 54 9.00 15.34 -11.60
C GLU A 54 7.81 14.43 -11.23
N ALA A 55 7.34 13.58 -12.14
CA ALA A 55 6.19 12.71 -11.95
C ALA A 55 6.49 11.39 -11.21
N ASP A 56 7.75 10.93 -11.17
CA ASP A 56 8.06 9.56 -10.74
C ASP A 56 8.41 9.41 -9.24
N ALA A 57 8.72 10.52 -8.56
CA ALA A 57 9.04 10.48 -7.13
C ALA A 57 7.78 10.46 -6.23
N VAL A 58 6.67 11.01 -6.69
CA VAL A 58 5.41 11.07 -5.92
C VAL A 58 4.60 9.77 -6.04
N THR A 59 4.73 9.03 -7.15
CA THR A 59 4.00 7.79 -7.39
C THR A 59 4.61 6.58 -6.66
N LEU A 60 5.93 6.53 -6.48
CA LEU A 60 6.61 5.39 -5.85
C LEU A 60 6.38 5.30 -4.33
N PHE A 61 6.21 6.44 -3.65
CA PHE A 61 5.94 6.47 -2.20
C PHE A 61 4.45 6.25 -1.87
N GLY A 62 3.55 6.63 -2.78
CA GLY A 62 2.10 6.36 -2.66
C GLY A 62 1.74 4.88 -2.84
N GLN A 63 2.36 4.18 -3.81
CA GLN A 63 2.01 2.79 -4.13
C GLN A 63 2.43 1.77 -3.06
N LYS A 64 3.63 1.91 -2.46
CA LYS A 64 4.09 0.97 -1.42
C LYS A 64 3.26 1.08 -0.14
N THR A 65 2.81 2.27 0.21
CA THR A 65 2.02 2.51 1.43
C THR A 65 0.58 2.03 1.27
N LEU A 66 -0.03 2.20 0.08
CA LEU A 66 -1.39 1.74 -0.21
C LEU A 66 -1.50 0.21 -0.28
N SER A 67 -0.51 -0.49 -0.84
CA SER A 67 -0.55 -1.96 -0.92
C SER A 67 -0.53 -2.65 0.45
N HIS A 68 0.17 -2.06 1.44
CA HIS A 68 0.17 -2.58 2.81
C HIS A 68 -1.11 -2.25 3.57
N ILE A 69 -1.70 -1.08 3.36
CA ILE A 69 -2.98 -0.71 3.98
C ILE A 69 -4.11 -1.57 3.41
N ASN A 70 -4.15 -1.80 2.09
CA ASN A 70 -5.20 -2.62 1.47
C ASN A 70 -5.16 -4.07 1.96
N ARG A 71 -3.95 -4.60 2.26
CA ARG A 71 -3.77 -5.94 2.83
C ARG A 71 -4.21 -6.05 4.29
N ILE A 72 -4.13 -4.98 5.07
CA ILE A 72 -4.56 -4.95 6.48
C ILE A 72 -6.06 -4.69 6.59
N VAL A 73 -6.63 -3.85 5.73
CA VAL A 73 -8.07 -3.52 5.70
C VAL A 73 -8.89 -4.70 5.16
N SER A 74 -8.39 -5.43 4.15
CA SER A 74 -9.10 -6.59 3.58
C SER A 74 -9.19 -7.80 4.53
N GLY A 75 -8.34 -7.87 5.57
CA GLY A 75 -8.30 -9.02 6.48
C GLY A 75 -9.21 -8.93 7.70
N LYS A 76 -9.73 -7.73 8.04
CA LYS A 76 -10.45 -7.50 9.31
C LYS A 76 -11.76 -6.71 9.21
N ILE A 77 -12.15 -6.24 8.03
CA ILE A 77 -13.44 -5.56 7.80
C ILE A 77 -14.26 -6.37 6.79
N PHE A 78 -14.49 -7.66 7.08
CA PHE A 78 -15.54 -8.43 6.41
C PHE A 78 -16.55 -8.91 7.45
N SER A 79 -17.13 -7.94 8.14
CA SER A 79 -18.38 -8.13 8.85
C SER A 79 -19.15 -6.83 8.90
N ARG A 80 -20.33 -6.89 8.29
CA ARG A 80 -21.46 -5.95 8.28
C ARG A 80 -21.48 -4.91 7.16
N ARG A 81 -22.37 -5.23 6.20
CA ARG A 81 -23.23 -4.30 5.45
C ARG A 81 -22.46 -3.30 4.58
N ALA A 82 -21.92 -3.78 3.47
CA ALA A 82 -21.82 -2.94 2.29
C ALA A 82 -23.17 -3.01 1.58
N MET A 83 -23.77 -1.85 1.35
CA MET A 83 -24.79 -1.68 0.33
C MET A 83 -24.22 -2.23 -0.99
N ASP A 84 -25.07 -2.80 -1.85
CA ASP A 84 -24.75 -3.24 -3.23
C ASP A 84 -24.40 -2.03 -4.13
N GLU A 85 -23.46 -1.20 -3.70
CA GLU A 85 -22.77 -0.27 -4.57
C GLU A 85 -21.82 -1.13 -5.39
N VAL A 86 -22.24 -1.47 -6.60
CA VAL A 86 -21.43 -2.16 -7.60
C VAL A 86 -20.22 -1.27 -7.83
N LEU A 87 -19.12 -1.54 -7.11
CA LEU A 87 -17.88 -0.81 -7.29
C LEU A 87 -17.47 -0.97 -8.75
N PRO A 88 -17.13 0.13 -9.43
CA PRO A 88 -16.72 0.07 -10.82
C PRO A 88 -15.52 -0.88 -10.92
N LEU A 89 -15.60 -1.80 -11.86
CA LEU A 89 -14.48 -2.68 -12.17
C LEU A 89 -13.37 -1.78 -12.74
N ILE A 90 -12.17 -1.83 -12.16
CA ILE A 90 -11.04 -0.96 -12.51
C ILE A 90 -9.82 -1.82 -12.85
N ASP A 91 -9.08 -1.45 -13.90
CA ASP A 91 -7.81 -2.08 -14.24
C ASP A 91 -6.75 -1.72 -13.17
N PRO A 92 -6.12 -2.70 -12.52
CA PRO A 92 -5.16 -2.46 -11.46
C PRO A 92 -3.81 -1.87 -11.93
N VAL A 93 -3.55 -1.79 -13.25
CA VAL A 93 -2.31 -1.26 -13.82
C VAL A 93 -2.41 0.24 -14.08
N ASP A 94 -3.48 0.69 -14.73
CA ASP A 94 -3.67 2.10 -15.12
C ASP A 94 -4.71 2.85 -14.26
N GLY A 95 -5.54 2.14 -13.49
CA GLY A 95 -6.58 2.72 -12.64
C GLY A 95 -7.83 3.19 -13.38
N THR A 96 -7.98 2.86 -14.65
CA THR A 96 -9.15 3.23 -15.47
C THR A 96 -10.27 2.20 -15.31
N ALA A 97 -11.52 2.67 -15.33
CA ALA A 97 -12.69 1.83 -15.19
C ALA A 97 -13.00 1.11 -16.51
N PHE A 98 -13.55 -0.10 -16.41
CA PHE A 98 -13.97 -0.85 -17.58
C PHE A 98 -15.35 -0.38 -18.09
N GLU A 99 -15.52 -0.37 -19.40
CA GLU A 99 -16.78 -0.15 -20.12
C GLU A 99 -17.46 -1.48 -20.50
N GLU A 100 -18.79 -1.49 -20.50
CA GLU A 100 -19.57 -2.67 -20.88
C GLU A 100 -19.31 -3.05 -22.35
N GLY A 101 -19.07 -4.33 -22.62
CA GLY A 101 -18.81 -4.85 -23.96
C GLY A 101 -17.38 -4.66 -24.48
N GLU A 102 -16.48 -4.06 -23.70
CA GLU A 102 -15.09 -3.93 -24.12
C GLU A 102 -14.30 -5.26 -24.01
N PRO A 103 -13.23 -5.44 -24.80
CA PRO A 103 -12.38 -6.62 -24.71
C PRO A 103 -11.45 -6.53 -23.49
N ILE A 104 -11.62 -7.48 -22.56
CA ILE A 104 -10.80 -7.59 -21.36
C ILE A 104 -9.90 -8.82 -21.40
N ILE A 105 -8.78 -8.75 -20.69
CA ILE A 105 -7.93 -9.89 -20.43
C ILE A 105 -8.13 -10.29 -18.97
N ARG A 106 -8.66 -11.50 -18.78
CA ARG A 106 -9.02 -12.03 -17.47
C ARG A 106 -7.98 -13.04 -17.01
N CYS A 107 -7.39 -12.79 -15.84
CA CYS A 107 -6.55 -13.78 -15.18
C CYS A 107 -7.42 -14.84 -14.50
N ALA A 108 -6.89 -16.05 -14.33
CA ALA A 108 -7.54 -17.15 -13.61
C ALA A 108 -7.90 -16.82 -12.14
N CYS A 109 -7.31 -15.78 -11.54
CA CYS A 109 -7.69 -15.31 -10.20
C CYS A 109 -8.89 -14.33 -10.21
N GLY A 110 -9.44 -14.01 -11.38
CA GLY A 110 -10.56 -13.09 -11.55
C GLY A 110 -10.18 -11.62 -11.77
N THR A 111 -8.88 -11.28 -11.75
CA THR A 111 -8.42 -9.92 -12.07
C THR A 111 -8.53 -9.65 -13.57
N ASN A 112 -9.13 -8.51 -13.93
CA ASN A 112 -9.33 -8.07 -15.30
C ASN A 112 -8.31 -6.98 -15.67
N TYR A 113 -7.92 -6.92 -16.94
CA TYR A 113 -6.95 -5.99 -17.51
C TYR A 113 -7.44 -5.48 -18.87
N HIS A 114 -7.12 -4.23 -19.20
CA HIS A 114 -7.16 -3.77 -20.57
C HIS A 114 -6.05 -4.45 -21.40
N GLN A 115 -6.26 -4.47 -22.72
CA GLN A 115 -5.30 -5.06 -23.64
C GLN A 115 -3.92 -4.39 -23.57
N HIS A 116 -3.86 -3.06 -23.49
CA HIS A 116 -2.60 -2.32 -23.38
C HIS A 116 -1.90 -2.59 -22.04
N SER A 117 -2.66 -2.71 -20.94
CA SER A 117 -2.12 -3.05 -19.62
C SER A 117 -1.48 -4.44 -19.60
N TRP A 118 -2.11 -5.43 -20.25
CA TRP A 118 -1.52 -6.76 -20.35
C TRP A 118 -0.28 -6.80 -21.24
N GLN A 119 -0.25 -6.04 -22.34
CA GLN A 119 0.94 -5.89 -23.17
C GLN A 119 2.11 -5.32 -22.36
N TRP A 120 1.86 -4.24 -21.59
CA TRP A 120 2.86 -3.68 -20.69
C TRP A 120 3.35 -4.70 -19.64
N LEU A 121 2.44 -5.50 -19.06
CA LEU A 121 2.82 -6.58 -18.15
C LEU A 121 3.65 -7.67 -18.83
N SER A 122 3.38 -7.97 -20.10
CA SER A 122 4.18 -8.90 -20.89
C SER A 122 5.62 -8.40 -21.03
N GLU A 123 5.81 -7.12 -21.33
CA GLU A 123 7.12 -6.49 -21.52
C GLU A 123 7.91 -6.28 -20.23
N LYS A 124 7.24 -5.85 -19.14
CA LYS A 124 7.91 -5.44 -17.91
C LYS A 124 7.89 -6.48 -16.80
N MET A 125 6.90 -7.37 -16.81
CA MET A 125 6.57 -8.26 -15.69
C MET A 125 6.53 -9.74 -16.10
N ASN A 126 7.06 -10.09 -17.28
CA ASN A 126 7.04 -11.45 -17.84
C ASN A 126 5.61 -12.02 -17.90
N ALA A 127 4.64 -11.19 -18.29
CA ALA A 127 3.22 -11.53 -18.41
C ALA A 127 2.60 -12.08 -17.11
N LYS A 128 3.08 -11.66 -15.93
CA LYS A 128 2.53 -12.10 -14.64
C LYS A 128 1.45 -11.15 -14.14
N CYS A 129 0.31 -11.72 -13.73
CA CYS A 129 -0.77 -11.00 -13.06
C CYS A 129 -0.26 -10.23 -11.83
N VAL A 130 -0.65 -8.96 -11.69
CA VAL A 130 -0.23 -8.13 -10.56
C VAL A 130 -0.76 -8.62 -9.21
N ASN A 131 -1.91 -9.30 -9.20
CA ASN A 131 -2.57 -9.81 -8.00
C ASN A 131 -2.02 -11.19 -7.59
N CYS A 132 -2.13 -12.20 -8.45
CA CYS A 132 -1.78 -13.59 -8.12
C CYS A 132 -0.38 -14.04 -8.60
N LYS A 133 0.32 -13.20 -9.36
CA LYS A 133 1.67 -13.46 -9.92
C LYS A 133 1.78 -14.66 -10.88
N ARG A 134 0.66 -15.20 -11.37
CA ARG A 134 0.62 -16.28 -12.38
C ARG A 134 0.64 -15.72 -13.80
N PRO A 135 1.18 -16.46 -14.79
CA PRO A 135 1.32 -15.99 -16.17
C PRO A 135 0.06 -16.18 -17.04
N THR A 136 -0.95 -16.88 -16.55
CA THR A 136 -2.11 -17.29 -17.35
C THR A 136 -3.22 -16.24 -17.35
N ALA A 137 -3.61 -15.77 -18.54
CA ALA A 137 -4.81 -14.98 -18.77
C ALA A 137 -5.51 -15.38 -20.08
N SER A 138 -6.84 -15.30 -20.10
CA SER A 138 -7.71 -15.49 -21.27
C SER A 138 -8.29 -14.15 -21.72
N GLN A 139 -8.58 -14.01 -23.01
CA GLN A 139 -9.27 -12.83 -23.54
C GLN A 139 -10.77 -13.12 -23.59
N GLU A 140 -11.56 -12.24 -22.97
CA GLU A 140 -13.02 -12.35 -22.81
C GLU A 140 -13.64 -10.96 -23.02
N ALA A 141 -14.92 -10.88 -23.38
CA ALA A 141 -15.64 -9.60 -23.38
C ALA A 141 -16.26 -9.37 -22.00
N LEU A 142 -16.25 -8.12 -21.51
CA LEU A 142 -16.96 -7.81 -20.28
C LEU A 142 -18.48 -7.93 -20.53
N ALA A 143 -19.13 -8.80 -19.75
CA ALA A 143 -20.54 -9.16 -19.84
C ALA A 143 -21.39 -8.39 -18.83
#